data_AF-A0A0F0CT64-F1
#
_entry.id   AF-A0A0F0CT64-F1
#
_cell.length_a   1.000
_cell.length_b   1.000
_cell.length_c   1.000
_cell.angle_alpha   90.00
_cell.angle_beta   90.00
_cell.angle_gamma   90.00
#
_symmetry.space_group_name_H-M   'P 1'
#
loop_
_entity.id
_entity.type
_entity.pdbx_description
1 polymer ?
#
loop_
_entity_poly.entity_id
_entity_poly.type
_entity_poly.pdbx_seq_one_letter_code
_entity_poly.pdbx_strand_id
1 'polypeptide(L)'
;MTFTDTGRIRGQDDEIAKINNLVQDIMPGMANFPVEPDADIHNYGGERIDAFFGVSFTKGALSVGIEGGIPAYQRVNGLQMETDWFITSGIQVMF
;
A
#
# COMPACT_ATOMS: atom_id res chain seq x y z
N MET A 1 16.59 -10.05 -9.87
CA MET A 1 15.45 -10.47 -9.02
C MET A 1 15.47 -9.54 -7.82
N THR A 2 14.48 -8.66 -7.73
CA THR A 2 14.36 -7.66 -6.66
C THR A 2 13.16 -8.04 -5.82
N PHE A 3 13.31 -8.02 -4.50
CA PHE A 3 12.24 -8.25 -3.54
C PHE A 3 12.05 -6.95 -2.75
N THR A 4 10.81 -6.50 -2.62
CA THR A 4 10.45 -5.31 -1.85
C THR A 4 9.62 -5.76 -0.65
N ASP A 5 10.11 -5.47 0.56
CA ASP A 5 9.40 -5.70 1.82
C ASP A 5 8.93 -4.33 2.35
N THR A 6 7.64 -4.04 2.20
CA THR A 6 7.03 -2.84 2.79
C THR A 6 6.65 -3.15 4.24
N GLY A 7 7.36 -2.52 5.18
CA GLY A 7 7.16 -2.74 6.61
C GLY A 7 5.72 -2.57 7.10
N ARG A 8 5.41 -3.25 8.21
CA ARG A 8 4.08 -3.35 8.82
C ARG A 8 3.54 -1.98 9.25
N ILE A 9 2.58 -1.44 8.51
CA ILE A 9 1.75 -0.31 8.97
C ILE A 9 0.56 -0.91 9.71
N ARG A 10 0.35 -0.54 10.97
CA ARG A 10 -0.83 -0.96 11.76
C ARG A 10 -1.81 0.19 11.83
N GLY A 11 -3.10 -0.07 11.68
CA GLY A 11 -4.19 0.90 11.93
C GLY A 11 -4.37 1.16 13.42
N GLN A 12 -3.30 1.54 14.11
CA GLN A 12 -3.31 1.81 15.53
C GLN A 12 -2.47 3.05 15.78
N ASP A 13 -3.10 4.21 15.61
CA ASP A 13 -2.54 5.49 16.04
C ASP A 13 -3.15 5.87 17.39
N ASP A 14 -2.29 6.17 18.36
CA ASP A 14 -2.68 6.65 19.70
C ASP A 14 -3.47 7.97 19.61
N GLU A 15 -3.35 8.71 18.52
CA GLU A 15 -4.13 9.93 18.27
C GLU A 15 -5.61 9.65 17.94
N ILE A 16 -5.92 8.60 17.19
CA ILE A 16 -7.31 8.22 16.85
C ILE A 16 -8.07 7.81 18.11
N ALA A 17 -7.41 7.05 19.01
CA ALA A 17 -8.01 6.67 20.28
C ALA A 17 -8.34 7.89 21.16
N LYS A 18 -7.48 8.92 21.16
CA LYS A 18 -7.73 10.17 21.89
C LYS A 18 -8.90 10.97 21.31
N ILE A 19 -9.01 11.03 19.98
CA ILE A 19 -10.10 11.73 19.29
C ILE A 19 -11.44 11.05 19.59
N ASN A 20 -11.52 9.72 19.53
CA ASN A 20 -12.76 8.99 19.83
C ASN A 20 -13.21 9.19 21.28
N ASN A 21 -12.27 9.12 22.24
CA ASN A 21 -12.58 9.37 23.65
C ASN A 21 -13.04 10.82 23.88
N LEU A 22 -12.36 11.79 23.26
CA LEU A 22 -12.74 13.20 23.33
C LEU A 22 -14.16 13.40 22.80
N VAL A 23 -14.45 12.89 21.60
CA VAL A 23 -15.76 12.99 20.95
C VAL A 23 -16.86 12.36 21.80
N GLN A 24 -16.60 11.20 22.42
CA GLN A 24 -17.54 10.53 23.31
C GLN A 24 -17.87 11.38 24.55
N ASP A 25 -16.92 12.15 25.06
CA ASP A 25 -17.11 13.04 26.21
C ASP A 25 -17.91 14.32 25.86
N ILE A 26 -17.75 14.86 24.64
CA ILE A 26 -18.46 16.09 24.21
C ILE A 26 -19.84 15.80 23.58
N MET A 27 -20.04 14.62 23.00
CA MET A 27 -21.27 14.24 22.28
C MET A 27 -21.75 12.84 22.69
N PRO A 28 -22.35 12.70 23.88
CA PRO A 28 -22.84 11.41 24.37
C PRO A 28 -24.02 10.94 23.50
N GLY A 29 -23.79 9.92 22.68
CA GLY A 29 -24.80 9.32 21.79
C GLY A 29 -24.37 9.15 20.34
N MET A 30 -23.26 9.77 19.92
CA MET A 30 -22.59 9.44 18.66
C MET A 30 -21.70 8.20 18.86
N ALA A 31 -22.32 7.04 19.06
CA ALA A 31 -21.60 5.78 19.04
C ALA A 31 -21.20 5.46 17.60
N ASN A 32 -19.89 5.29 17.40
CA ASN A 32 -19.26 4.91 16.14
C ASN A 32 -19.29 6.02 15.08
N PHE A 33 -18.34 6.97 15.16
CA PHE A 33 -17.81 7.54 13.93
C PHE A 33 -17.47 6.39 12.97
N PRO A 34 -17.82 6.46 11.67
CA PRO A 34 -17.48 5.41 10.73
C PRO A 34 -15.99 5.19 10.86
N VAL A 35 -15.66 4.02 11.41
CA VAL A 35 -14.31 3.60 11.71
C VAL A 35 -13.68 3.52 10.33
N GLU A 36 -12.94 4.56 9.96
CA GLU A 36 -12.11 4.55 8.77
C GLU A 36 -11.29 3.24 8.82
N PRO A 37 -10.97 2.60 7.69
CA PRO A 37 -10.36 1.27 7.72
C PRO A 37 -9.06 1.21 8.55
N ASP A 38 -8.45 2.35 8.85
CA ASP A 38 -7.30 2.59 9.74
C ASP A 38 -7.62 2.62 11.23
N ALA A 39 -8.88 2.57 11.64
CA ALA A 39 -9.33 2.56 13.03
C ALA A 39 -9.89 1.20 13.50
N ASP A 40 -9.97 0.19 12.62
CA ASP A 40 -10.18 -1.22 13.02
C ASP A 40 -8.84 -1.88 13.36
N ILE A 41 -8.73 -2.33 14.61
CA ILE A 41 -7.55 -2.99 15.19
C ILE A 41 -7.19 -4.30 14.45
N HIS A 42 -8.14 -4.89 13.73
CA HIS A 42 -7.91 -6.08 12.91
C HIS A 42 -7.35 -5.74 11.52
N ASN A 43 -7.40 -4.46 11.10
CA ASN A 43 -6.86 -4.02 9.82
C ASN A 43 -5.37 -3.74 9.94
N TYR A 44 -4.61 -4.32 9.03
CA TYR A 44 -3.17 -4.15 8.94
C TYR A 44 -2.81 -3.80 7.50
N GLY A 45 -1.84 -2.91 7.36
CA GLY A 45 -1.08 -2.76 6.13
C GLY A 45 -0.53 -4.13 5.77
N GLY A 46 -1.03 -4.65 4.66
CA GLY A 46 -0.80 -6.04 4.30
C GLY A 46 0.66 -6.36 4.06
N GLU A 47 0.96 -7.66 4.16
CA GLU A 47 2.23 -8.21 3.71
C GLU A 47 2.08 -8.63 2.24
N ARG A 48 2.97 -8.14 1.38
CA ARG A 48 2.97 -8.49 -0.04
C ARG A 48 4.38 -8.81 -0.50
N ILE A 49 4.52 -9.94 -1.18
CA ILE A 49 5.74 -10.34 -1.88
C ILE A 49 5.44 -10.29 -3.37
N ASP A 50 6.05 -9.33 -4.05
CA ASP A 50 5.91 -9.12 -5.47
C ASP A 50 7.06 -9.78 -6.24
N ALA A 51 6.71 -10.45 -7.35
CA ALA A 51 7.64 -11.00 -8.31
C ALA A 51 7.58 -10.15 -9.59
N PHE A 52 8.72 -9.64 -10.00
CA PHE A 52 8.84 -8.76 -11.17
C PHE A 52 9.70 -9.40 -12.26
N PHE A 53 9.30 -9.22 -13.50
CA PHE A 53 10.05 -9.58 -14.69
C PHE A 53 10.00 -8.45 -15.71
N GLY A 54 11.16 -8.00 -16.18
CA GLY A 54 11.25 -6.90 -17.12
C GLY A 54 12.40 -7.07 -18.09
N VAL A 55 12.26 -6.41 -19.24
CA VAL A 55 13.31 -6.27 -20.24
C VAL A 55 13.52 -4.80 -20.52
N SER A 56 14.79 -4.42 -20.68
CA SER A 56 15.17 -3.08 -21.07
C SER A 56 16.00 -3.13 -22.34
N PHE A 57 15.81 -2.13 -23.20
CA PHE A 57 16.54 -1.93 -24.42
C PHE A 57 17.10 -0.51 -24.43
N THR A 58 18.42 -0.41 -24.51
CA THR A 58 19.12 0.86 -24.55
C THR A 58 19.83 1.02 -25.89
N LYS A 59 19.61 2.17 -26.55
CA LYS A 59 20.29 2.54 -27.79
C LYS A 59 20.66 4.03 -27.75
N GLY A 60 21.96 4.30 -27.57
CA GLY A 60 22.48 5.67 -27.50
C GLY A 60 21.91 6.42 -26.29
N ALA A 61 21.37 7.61 -26.54
CA ALA A 61 20.74 8.45 -25.51
C ALA A 61 19.34 7.97 -25.09
N LEU A 62 18.76 6.99 -25.80
CA LEU A 62 17.40 6.50 -25.55
C LEU A 62 17.44 5.13 -24.86
N SER A 63 16.73 5.01 -23.75
CA SER A 63 16.47 3.75 -23.07
C SER A 63 14.97 3.52 -22.95
N VAL A 64 14.51 2.32 -23.29
CA VAL A 64 13.12 1.90 -23.13
C VAL A 64 13.07 0.64 -22.29
N GLY A 65 12.11 0.56 -21.37
CA GLY A 65 11.95 -0.58 -20.48
C GLY A 65 10.49 -0.95 -20.33
N ILE A 66 10.23 -2.24 -20.20
CA ILE A 66 8.94 -2.78 -19.79
C ILE A 66 9.16 -3.78 -18.67
N GLU A 67 8.39 -3.65 -17.60
CA GLU A 67 8.46 -4.48 -16.42
C GLU A 67 7.03 -4.88 -16.03
N GLY A 68 6.76 -6.17 -16.00
CA GLY A 68 5.53 -6.72 -15.45
C GLY A 68 5.80 -7.29 -14.05
N GLY A 69 4.82 -7.20 -13.17
CA GLY A 69 4.89 -7.85 -11.88
C GLY A 69 3.56 -8.46 -11.45
N ILE A 70 3.67 -9.53 -10.69
CA ILE A 70 2.55 -10.23 -10.05
C ILE A 70 2.88 -10.38 -8.56
N PRO A 71 1.91 -10.24 -7.64
CA PRO A 71 2.12 -10.61 -6.26
C PRO A 71 2.14 -12.13 -6.15
N ALA A 72 3.27 -12.69 -5.74
CA ALA A 72 3.41 -14.12 -5.45
C ALA A 72 2.76 -14.48 -4.10
N TYR A 73 2.69 -13.52 -3.18
CA TYR A 73 2.01 -13.65 -1.90
C TYR A 73 1.40 -12.31 -1.51
N GLN A 74 0.13 -12.31 -1.12
CA GLN A 74 -0.51 -11.11 -0.59
C GLN A 74 -1.43 -11.48 0.57
N ARG A 75 -1.22 -10.78 1.69
CA ARG A 75 -2.07 -10.84 2.86
C ARG A 75 -2.38 -9.40 3.24
N VAL A 76 -3.43 -8.83 2.65
CA VAL A 76 -3.91 -7.46 2.91
C VAL A 76 -5.25 -7.52 3.65
N ASN A 77 -5.50 -6.57 4.55
CA ASN A 77 -6.80 -6.44 5.21
C ASN A 77 -7.27 -4.98 5.20
N GLY A 78 -8.09 -4.63 4.19
CA GLY A 78 -8.88 -3.39 4.10
C GLY A 78 -8.09 -2.10 3.86
N LEU A 79 -6.89 -1.97 4.43
CA LEU A 79 -6.06 -0.77 4.40
C LEU A 79 -5.29 -0.58 3.08
N GLN A 80 -4.95 -1.69 2.45
CA GLN A 80 -4.25 -1.75 1.18
C GLN A 80 -5.07 -2.63 0.24
N MET A 81 -5.33 -2.13 -0.98
CA MET A 81 -6.09 -2.89 -1.98
C MET A 81 -5.29 -4.10 -2.46
N GLU A 82 -6.00 -5.23 -2.64
CA GLU A 82 -5.47 -6.40 -3.34
C GLU A 82 -5.08 -6.00 -4.77
N THR A 83 -3.99 -6.55 -5.28
CA THR A 83 -3.49 -6.24 -6.63
C THR A 83 -3.26 -7.57 -7.33
N ASP A 84 -3.83 -7.78 -8.51
CA ASP A 84 -3.64 -9.08 -9.20
C ASP A 84 -2.38 -9.10 -10.06
N TRP A 85 -2.10 -7.98 -10.72
CA TRP A 85 -0.95 -7.78 -11.59
C TRP A 85 -0.75 -6.30 -11.82
N PHE A 86 0.46 -5.93 -12.21
CA PHE A 86 0.75 -4.58 -12.68
C PHE A 86 1.81 -4.62 -13.77
N ILE A 87 1.80 -3.59 -14.60
CA ILE A 87 2.78 -3.41 -15.67
C ILE A 87 3.27 -1.97 -15.65
N THR A 88 4.57 -1.81 -15.73
CA THR A 88 5.27 -0.53 -15.76
C THR A 88 6.05 -0.46 -17.06
N SER A 89 5.88 0.62 -17.81
CA SER A 89 6.68 0.91 -18.98
C SER A 89 7.34 2.27 -18.81
N GLY A 90 8.57 2.41 -19.30
CA GLY A 90 9.39 3.60 -19.11
C GLY A 90 10.20 3.93 -20.35
N ILE A 91 10.36 5.23 -20.60
CA ILE A 91 11.25 5.79 -21.60
C ILE A 91 12.16 6.79 -20.89
N GLN A 92 13.46 6.63 -21.02
CA GLN A 92 14.46 7.53 -20.49
C GLN A 92 15.29 8.10 -21.64
N VAL A 93 15.44 9.42 -21.67
CA VAL A 93 16.30 10.14 -22.61
C VAL A 93 17.36 10.87 -21.81
N MET A 94 18.63 10.61 -22.11
CA MET A 94 19.77 11.32 -21.51
C MET A 94 20.22 12.45 -22.44
N PHE A 95 20.39 13.66 -21.91
CA PHE A 95 20.84 14.86 -22.62
C PHE A 95 22.18 15.36 -22.07
#